data_AF-A0A3N9VWE5-F1
#
_entry.id   AF-A0A3N9VWE5-F1
#
_cell.length_a   1.000
_cell.length_b   1.000
_cell.length_c   1.000
_cell.angle_alpha   90.00
_cell.angle_beta   90.00
_cell.angle_gamma   90.00
#
_symmetry.space_group_name_H-M   'P 1'
#
loop_
_entity.id
_entity.type
_entity.pdbx_description
1 polymer ?
#
loop_
_entity_poly.entity_id
_entity_poly.type
_entity_poly.pdbx_seq_one_letter_code
_entity_poly.pdbx_strand_id
1 'polypeptide(L)' 'MIRIGTILYGFCGGNFGRDSYCNKRVEGIGVDWVVARGEDGEPLLASGKSIIEELEEYTKPEAQD' A
#
# COMPACT_ATOMS: atom_id res chain seq x y z
N MET A 1 7.63 8.49 5.90
CA MET A 1 7.21 7.76 7.11
C MET A 1 5.74 7.33 7.00
N ILE A 2 5.53 6.03 6.85
CA ILE A 2 4.21 5.41 6.82
C ILE A 2 3.62 5.32 8.22
N ARG A 3 2.31 5.55 8.33
CA ARG A 3 1.52 5.39 9.55
C ARG A 3 0.12 4.90 9.21
N ILE A 4 -0.62 4.45 10.21
CA ILE A 4 -2.05 4.16 10.04
C ILE A 4 -2.75 5.40 9.48
N GLY A 5 -3.53 5.19 8.42
CA GLY A 5 -4.20 6.24 7.65
C GLY A 5 -3.41 6.81 6.47
N THR A 6 -2.14 6.45 6.29
CA THR A 6 -1.38 6.80 5.08
C THR A 6 -2.04 6.20 3.84
N ILE A 7 -2.06 6.98 2.75
CA ILE A 7 -2.50 6.51 1.43
C ILE A 7 -1.28 5.99 0.68
N LEU A 8 -1.40 4.77 0.15
CA LEU A 8 -0.49 4.14 -0.78
C LEU A 8 -1.11 4.26 -2.18
N TYR A 9 -0.56 5.15 -3.00
CA TYR A 9 -1.02 5.42 -4.36
C TYR A 9 -0.54 4.32 -5.29
N GLY A 10 -1.45 3.70 -6.05
CA GLY A 10 -1.09 2.68 -7.04
C GLY A 10 -0.55 1.35 -6.46
N PHE A 11 -0.45 1.19 -5.14
CA PHE A 11 0.10 -0.04 -4.55
C PHE A 11 -0.79 -1.24 -4.83
N CYS A 12 -0.27 -2.28 -5.48
CA CYS A 12 -1.06 -3.47 -5.85
C CYS A 12 -0.80 -4.70 -4.98
N GLY A 13 0.16 -4.66 -4.04
CA GLY A 13 0.46 -5.81 -3.17
C GLY A 13 0.88 -7.08 -3.92
N GLY A 14 1.44 -6.94 -5.12
CA GLY A 14 1.81 -8.08 -5.97
C GLY A 14 0.65 -8.66 -6.80
N ASN A 15 -0.56 -8.11 -6.69
CA ASN A 15 -1.67 -8.47 -7.58
C ASN A 15 -1.51 -7.75 -8.93
N PHE A 16 -1.22 -8.50 -9.99
CA PHE A 16 -1.10 -7.96 -11.34
C PHE A 16 -2.48 -7.87 -12.01
N GLY A 17 -2.87 -6.67 -12.45
CA GLY A 17 -4.15 -6.43 -13.12
C GLY A 17 -4.50 -4.93 -13.06
N ARG A 18 -5.15 -4.39 -14.10
CA ARG A 18 -5.46 -2.95 -14.21
C ARG A 18 -6.26 -2.43 -13.01
N ASP A 19 -7.13 -3.27 -12.44
CA ASP A 19 -8.01 -2.91 -11.32
C ASP A 19 -7.29 -2.96 -9.96
N SER A 20 -6.09 -3.56 -9.90
CA SER A 20 -5.33 -3.72 -8.66
C SER A 20 -4.58 -2.45 -8.22
N TYR A 21 -4.43 -1.46 -9.11
CA TYR A 21 -3.67 -0.21 -8.90
C TYR A 21 -4.50 0.92 -8.25
N CYS A 22 -5.55 0.58 -7.51
CA CYS A 22 -6.31 1.57 -6.73
C CYS A 22 -5.51 2.06 -5.51
N ASN A 23 -5.83 3.28 -5.05
CA ASN A 23 -5.29 3.82 -3.81
C ASN A 23 -5.69 2.95 -2.62
N LYS A 24 -4.76 2.71 -1.70
CA LYS A 24 -5.01 1.89 -0.51
C LYS A 24 -4.68 2.67 0.74
N ARG A 25 -5.53 2.55 1.76
CA ARG A 25 -5.32 3.18 3.05
C ARG A 25 -4.71 2.17 4.01
N VAL A 26 -3.61 2.54 4.67
CA VAL A 26 -2.98 1.72 5.70
C VAL A 26 -3.89 1.64 6.92
N GLU A 27 -4.19 0.42 7.38
CA GLU A 27 -5.01 0.14 8.56
C GLU A 27 -4.21 -0.47 9.70
N GLY A 28 -3.09 -1.14 9.41
CA GLY A 28 -2.23 -1.76 10.41
C GLY A 28 -0.77 -1.81 9.99
N ILE A 29 0.12 -1.73 10.97
CA ILE A 29 1.57 -1.77 10.77
C ILE A 29 2.19 -2.61 11.88
N GLY A 30 3.08 -3.53 11.49
CA GLY A 30 4.00 -4.22 12.38
C GLY A 30 5.44 -3.98 11.96
N VAL A 31 6.37 -4.72 12.59
CA VAL A 31 7.81 -4.56 12.34
C VAL A 31 8.21 -4.91 10.89
N ASP A 32 7.51 -5.86 10.29
CA ASP A 32 7.82 -6.46 8.99
C ASP A 32 6.56 -6.69 8.14
N TRP A 33 5.46 -6.01 8.48
CA TRP A 33 4.20 -6.12 7.75
C TRP A 33 3.38 -4.83 7.78
N VAL A 34 2.55 -4.66 6.76
CA VAL A 34 1.56 -3.58 6.62
C VAL A 34 0.27 -4.17 6.08
N VAL A 35 -0.86 -3.80 6.68
CA VAL A 35 -2.20 -4.08 6.14
C VAL A 35 -2.76 -2.79 5.57
N ALA A 36 -3.22 -2.83 4.33
CA ALA A 36 -3.87 -1.72 3.66
C ALA A 36 -5.13 -2.18 2.93
N ARG A 37 -6.14 -1.32 2.82
CA ARG A 37 -7.43 -1.64 2.21
C ARG A 37 -7.75 -0.65 1.09
N GLY A 38 -8.22 -1.18 -0.04
CA GLY A 38 -8.72 -0.39 -1.16
C GLY A 38 -10.22 -0.06 -1.02
N GLU A 39 -10.78 0.58 -2.03
CA GLU A 39 -12.22 0.90 -2.09
C GLU A 39 -13.11 -0.34 -2.26
N ASP A 40 -12.55 -1.43 -2.79
CA ASP A 40 -13.20 -2.75 -2.89
C ASP A 40 -13.43 -3.41 -1.53
N GLY A 41 -12.82 -2.89 -0.46
CA GLY A 41 -12.98 -3.36 0.90
C GLY A 41 -12.12 -4.57 1.25
N GLU A 42 -11.39 -5.14 0.29
CA GLU A 42 -10.53 -6.29 0.50
C GLU A 42 -9.18 -5.87 1.12
N PRO A 43 -8.76 -6.47 2.25
CA PRO A 43 -7.49 -6.14 2.87
C PRO A 43 -6.33 -6.80 2.11
N LEU A 44 -5.27 -6.04 1.86
CA LEU A 44 -4.00 -6.54 1.38
C LEU A 44 -2.97 -6.55 2.51
N LEU A 45 -2.26 -7.67 2.62
CA LEU A 45 -1.10 -7.82 3.50
C LEU A 45 0.16 -7.72 2.66
N ALA A 46 0.99 -6.74 3.01
CA ALA A 46 2.35 -6.60 2.52
C ALA A 46 3.31 -7.00 3.64
N SER A 47 4.28 -7.88 3.38
CA SER A 47 5.22 -8.32 4.41
C SER A 47 6.61 -8.56 3.85
N GLY A 48 7.65 -8.23 4.63
CA GLY A 48 9.04 -8.37 4.24
C GLY A 48 9.97 -7.58 5.13
N LYS A 49 11.27 -7.92 5.11
CA LYS A 49 12.29 -7.29 5.96
C LYS A 49 12.42 -5.77 5.74
N SER A 50 12.16 -5.30 4.53
CA SER A 50 12.24 -3.88 4.16
C SER A 50 10.90 -3.32 3.68
N ILE A 51 9.79 -3.99 4.03
CA ILE A 51 8.49 -3.63 3.45
C ILE A 51 8.08 -2.18 3.74
N ILE A 52 8.44 -1.64 4.91
CA ILE A 52 8.13 -0.26 5.25
C ILE A 52 8.89 0.70 4.33
N GLU A 53 10.17 0.42 4.03
CA GLU A 53 11.00 1.22 3.13
C GLU A 53 10.48 1.14 1.69
N GLU A 54 10.16 -0.07 1.22
CA GLU A 54 9.58 -0.30 -0.11
C GLU A 54 8.25 0.44 -0.30
N LEU A 55 7.39 0.44 0.72
CA LEU A 55 6.09 1.10 0.64
C LEU A 55 6.20 2.63 0.67
N GLU A 56 7.34 3.21 1.09
CA GLU A 56 7.50 4.67 1.13
C GLU A 56 7.41 5.28 -0.27
N GLU A 57 7.79 4.53 -1.30
CA GLU A 57 7.70 4.96 -2.71
C GLU A 57 6.25 5.24 -3.11
N TYR A 58 5.31 4.43 -2.60
CA TYR A 58 3.88 4.56 -2.88
C TYR A 58 3.19 5.66 -2.05
N THR A 59 3.90 6.37 -1.16
CA THR A 59 3.31 7.48 -0.39
C THR A 59 3.23 8.78 -1.17
N LYS A 60 3.87 8.82 -2.34
CA LYS A 60 3.88 9.96 -3.24
C LYS A 60 2.83 9.71 -4.33
N PRO A 61 1.90 10.63 -4.58
CA PRO A 61 1.11 10.56 -5.79
C PRO A 61 2.06 10.75 -6.97
N GLU A 62 2.29 9.71 -7.76
CA GLU A 62 2.93 9.88 -9.07
C GLU A 62 2.05 10.87 -9.87
N ALA A 63 2.68 11.86 -10.49
CA ALA A 63 1.97 12.72 -11.43
C ALA A 63 1.39 11.80 -12.51
N GLN A 64 0.07 11.67 -12.54
CA GLN A 64 -0.62 10.99 -13.63
C GLN A 64 -0.45 11.88 -14.87
N ASP A 65 0.59 11.62 -15.66
CA ASP A 65 0.69 12.08 -17.06
C ASP A 65 -0.30 11.32 -17.95
#